data_AF-Q31GW6-F1
#
_entry.id   AF-Q31GW6-F1
#
_cell.length_a   1.000
_cell.length_b   1.000
_cell.length_c   1.000
_cell.angle_alpha   90.00
_cell.angle_beta   90.00
_cell.angle_gamma   90.00
#
_symmetry.space_group_name_H-M   'P 1'
#
loop_
_entity.id
_entity.type
_entity.pdbx_description
1 polymer ?
#
loop_
_entity_poly.entity_id
_entity_poly.type
_entity_poly.pdbx_seq_one_letter_code
_entity_poly.pdbx_strand_id
1 'polypeptide(L)'
;MDQPVKTPRSSGKEALKKAIIFSLPLFILNYLIVSHMIQDIGLPYFLSAYQPAFYLLFNFILDFIIFNIVLVAFHKLEHHRMMP
;
A
#
# COMPACT_ATOMS: atom_id res chain seq x y z
N MET A 1 14.88 -33.55 16.09
CA MET A 1 15.26 -32.15 15.82
C MET A 1 13.96 -31.39 15.67
N ASP A 2 13.50 -30.82 16.78
CA ASP A 2 12.25 -30.09 16.87
C ASP A 2 12.36 -28.79 16.08
N GLN A 3 11.67 -28.73 14.94
CA GLN A 3 11.44 -27.46 14.28
C GLN A 3 10.51 -26.63 15.18
N PRO A 4 10.85 -25.39 15.55
CA PRO A 4 9.92 -24.55 16.26
C PRO A 4 8.79 -24.21 15.29
N VAL A 5 7.62 -24.80 15.52
CA VAL A 5 6.36 -24.41 14.88
C VAL A 5 6.18 -22.92 15.12
N LYS A 6 6.46 -22.10 14.10
CA LYS A 6 6.29 -20.66 14.18
C LYS A 6 4.82 -20.38 14.48
N THR A 7 4.55 -20.00 15.74
CA THR A 7 3.24 -19.60 16.22
C THR A 7 2.59 -18.62 15.23
N PRO A 8 1.32 -18.80 14.82
CA PRO A 8 0.67 -17.98 13.79
C PRO A 8 0.65 -16.47 14.10
N ARG A 9 0.78 -16.09 15.38
CA ARG A 9 0.95 -14.69 15.81
C ARG A 9 2.25 -14.03 15.36
N SER A 10 3.34 -14.79 15.11
CA SER A 10 4.59 -14.22 14.60
C SER A 10 4.52 -13.95 13.09
N SER A 11 3.74 -14.74 12.34
CA SER A 11 3.57 -14.59 10.89
C SER A 11 2.92 -13.27 10.51
N GLY A 12 1.75 -12.96 11.09
CA GLY A 12 1.03 -11.72 10.74
C GLY A 12 1.84 -10.44 11.01
N LYS A 13 2.70 -10.46 12.03
CA LYS A 13 3.62 -9.35 12.32
C LYS A 13 4.75 -9.24 11.29
N GLU A 14 5.29 -10.37 10.81
CA GLU A 14 6.31 -10.38 9.75
C GLU A 14 5.73 -9.93 8.40
N ALA A 15 4.53 -10.40 8.02
CA ALA A 15 3.82 -9.95 6.82
C ALA A 15 3.55 -8.44 6.84
N LEU A 16 3.04 -7.91 7.96
CA LEU A 16 2.77 -6.48 8.11
C LEU A 16 4.07 -5.66 7.96
N LYS A 17 5.17 -6.10 8.58
CA LYS A 17 6.46 -5.41 8.46
C LYS A 17 6.97 -5.38 7.02
N LYS A 18 6.87 -6.50 6.29
CA LYS A 18 7.27 -6.58 4.88
C LYS A 18 6.38 -5.70 4.00
N ALA A 19 5.06 -5.72 4.26
CA ALA A 19 4.10 -4.89 3.54
C ALA A 19 4.43 -3.40 3.69
N ILE A 20 4.74 -2.92 4.90
CA ILE A 20 5.12 -1.52 5.16
C ILE A 20 6.39 -1.11 4.39
N ILE A 21 7.44 -1.95 4.43
CA ILE A 21 8.70 -1.65 3.75
C ILE A 21 8.49 -1.63 2.22
N PHE A 22 7.69 -2.56 1.69
CA PHE A 22 7.43 -2.67 0.27
C PHE A 22 6.47 -1.58 -0.24
N SER A 23 5.54 -1.12 0.60
CA SER A 23 4.56 -0.12 0.22
C SER A 23 5.13 1.30 0.17
N LEU A 24 6.20 1.60 0.94
CA LEU A 24 6.82 2.93 0.94
C LEU A 24 7.27 3.41 -0.46
N PRO A 25 8.04 2.65 -1.25
CA PRO A 25 8.38 3.05 -2.63
C PRO A 25 7.16 3.08 -3.55
N LEU A 26 6.15 2.23 -3.32
CA LEU A 26 4.90 2.24 -4.08
C LEU A 26 4.09 3.51 -3.84
N PHE A 27 4.08 4.04 -2.61
CA PHE A 27 3.41 5.30 -2.28
C PHE A 27 4.08 6.48 -2.98
N ILE A 28 5.42 6.52 -2.98
CA ILE A 28 6.18 7.56 -3.70
C ILE A 28 5.88 7.50 -5.21
N LEU A 29 5.87 6.29 -5.79
CA LEU A 29 5.57 6.11 -7.20
C LEU A 29 4.12 6.52 -7.51
N ASN A 30 3.16 6.12 -6.67
CA ASN A 30 1.76 6.50 -6.80
C ASN A 30 1.61 8.04 -6.74
N TYR A 31 2.26 8.69 -5.78
CA TYR A 31 2.28 10.15 -5.67
C TYR A 31 2.74 10.84 -6.95
N LEU A 32 3.83 10.36 -7.56
CA LEU A 32 4.33 10.94 -8.82
C LEU A 32 3.35 10.73 -9.98
N ILE A 33 2.85 9.51 -10.16
CA ILE A 33 1.94 9.16 -11.27
C ILE A 33 0.63 9.95 -11.16
N VAL A 34 0.00 9.91 -9.99
CA VAL A 34 -1.28 10.58 -9.74
C VAL A 34 -1.13 12.08 -9.85
N SER A 35 -0.06 12.65 -9.30
CA SER A 35 0.18 14.09 -9.39
C SER A 35 0.34 14.52 -10.85
N HIS A 36 1.05 13.74 -11.67
CA HIS A 36 1.20 14.03 -13.09
C HIS A 36 -0.14 13.87 -13.84
N MET A 37 -0.89 12.80 -13.59
CA MET A 37 -2.20 12.59 -14.19
C MET A 37 -3.20 13.71 -13.88
N ILE A 38 -3.24 14.20 -12.64
CA ILE A 38 -4.16 15.29 -12.27
C ILE A 38 -3.73 16.61 -12.94
N GLN A 39 -2.42 16.82 -13.14
CA GLN A 39 -1.93 17.97 -13.92
C GLN A 39 -2.33 17.87 -15.40
N ASP A 40 -2.22 16.68 -16.00
CA ASP A 40 -2.54 16.45 -17.42
C ASP A 40 -4.04 16.55 -17.71
N ILE A 41 -4.88 15.98 -16.85
CA ILE A 41 -6.35 16.02 -17.00
C ILE A 41 -6.88 17.42 -16.68
N GLY A 42 -6.21 18.13 -15.78
CA GLY A 42 -6.68 19.39 -15.22
C GLY A 42 -7.77 19.18 -14.17
N LEU A 43 -7.78 20.04 -13.15
CA LEU A 43 -8.84 20.02 -12.13
C LEU A 43 -10.01 20.89 -12.56
N PRO A 44 -11.26 20.43 -12.32
CA PRO A 44 -12.43 21.28 -12.45
C PRO A 44 -12.27 22.56 -11.63
N TYR A 45 -12.78 23.68 -12.15
CA TYR A 45 -12.56 25.02 -11.58
C TYR A 45 -12.93 25.11 -10.09
N PHE A 46 -13.99 24.42 -9.65
CA PHE A 46 -14.44 24.39 -8.26
C PHE A 46 -13.48 23.65 -7.30
N LEU A 47 -12.62 22.77 -7.82
CA LEU A 47 -11.59 22.06 -7.05
C LEU A 47 -10.22 22.75 -7.09
N SER A 48 -10.02 23.73 -7.98
CA SER A 48 -8.73 24.43 -8.12
C SER A 48 -8.30 25.14 -6.83
N ALA A 49 -9.24 25.74 -6.09
CA ALA A 49 -8.99 26.37 -4.79
C ALA A 49 -8.54 25.37 -3.70
N TYR A 50 -8.88 24.09 -3.88
CA TYR A 50 -8.54 23.01 -2.94
C TYR A 50 -7.50 22.05 -3.52
N GLN A 51 -6.78 22.49 -4.55
CA GLN A 51 -5.86 21.65 -5.31
C GLN A 51 -4.89 20.86 -4.40
N PRO A 52 -4.15 21.46 -3.44
CA PRO A 52 -3.25 20.70 -2.59
C PRO A 52 -3.96 19.63 -1.74
N ALA A 53 -5.12 19.99 -1.18
CA ALA A 53 -5.91 19.07 -0.35
C ALA A 53 -6.48 17.91 -1.17
N PHE A 54 -6.94 18.17 -2.39
CA PHE A 54 -7.42 17.13 -3.29
C PHE A 54 -6.30 16.16 -3.68
N TYR A 55 -5.13 16.67 -4.06
CA TYR A 55 -3.97 15.84 -4.38
C TYR A 55 -3.55 14.95 -3.20
N LEU A 56 -3.46 15.53 -2.00
CA LEU A 56 -3.10 14.76 -0.81
C LEU A 56 -4.15 13.70 -0.46
N LEU A 57 -5.43 14.06 -0.49
CA LEU A 57 -6.52 13.14 -0.15
C LEU A 57 -6.59 11.99 -1.15
N PHE A 58 -6.51 12.29 -2.44
CA PHE A 58 -6.59 11.28 -3.49
C PHE A 58 -5.41 10.31 -3.45
N ASN A 59 -4.20 10.83 -3.24
CA ASN A 59 -3.02 9.99 -3.03
C ASN A 59 -3.13 9.14 -1.77
N PHE A 60 -3.61 9.69 -0.66
CA PHE A 60 -3.76 8.95 0.58
C PHE A 60 -4.76 7.79 0.46
N ILE A 61 -5.90 8.02 -0.21
CA ILE A 61 -6.90 6.98 -0.46
C ILE A 61 -6.31 5.87 -1.33
N LEU A 62 -5.60 6.22 -2.41
CA LEU A 62 -4.96 5.24 -3.28
C LEU A 62 -3.86 4.46 -2.57
N ASP A 63 -3.01 5.13 -1.81
CA ASP A 63 -1.96 4.50 -0.99
C ASP A 63 -2.57 3.52 0.01
N PHE A 64 -3.69 3.87 0.64
CA PHE A 64 -4.40 2.97 1.53
C PHE A 64 -4.92 1.73 0.81
N ILE A 65 -5.49 1.87 -0.39
CA ILE A 65 -5.94 0.73 -1.21
C ILE A 65 -4.76 -0.15 -1.61
N ILE A 66 -3.68 0.44 -2.12
CA ILE A 66 -2.45 -0.26 -2.52
C ILE A 66 -1.86 -1.01 -1.33
N PHE A 67 -1.80 -0.38 -0.16
CA PHE A 67 -1.31 -1.02 1.06
C PHE A 67 -2.11 -2.27 1.42
N ASN A 68 -3.44 -2.20 1.38
CA ASN A 68 -4.29 -3.35 1.67
C ASN A 68 -4.10 -4.49 0.65
N ILE A 69 -3.94 -4.16 -0.64
CA ILE A 69 -3.63 -5.16 -1.67
C ILE A 69 -2.29 -5.83 -1.39
N VAL A 70 -1.24 -5.06 -1.11
CA VAL A 70 0.10 -5.55 -0.78
C VAL A 70 0.05 -6.41 0.49
N LEU A 71 -0.68 -5.98 1.52
CA LEU A 71 -0.84 -6.74 2.76
C LEU A 71 -1.52 -8.08 2.52
N VAL A 72 -2.61 -8.11 1.75
CA VAL A 72 -3.30 -9.35 1.37
C VAL A 72 -2.40 -10.25 0.53
N ALA A 73 -1.61 -9.69 -0.38
CA ALA A 73 -0.66 -10.45 -1.18
C ALA A 73 0.41 -11.13 -0.30
N PHE A 74 1.01 -10.40 0.65
CA PHE A 74 1.97 -10.96 1.60
C PHE A 74 1.34 -11.99 2.53
N HIS A 75 0.11 -11.74 3.00
CA HIS A 75 -0.62 -12.69 3.84
C HIS A 75 -0.90 -13.99 3.10
N LYS A 76 -1.35 -13.94 1.83
CA LYS A 76 -1.51 -15.12 0.97
C LYS A 76 -0.19 -15.85 0.73
N LEU A 77 0.89 -15.11 0.45
CA LEU A 77 2.23 -15.68 0.23
C LEU A 77 2.75 -16.41 1.48
N GLU A 78 2.52 -15.86 2.67
CA GLU A 78 2.89 -16.53 3.92
C GLU A 78 2.02 -17.76 4.20
N HIS A 79 0.70 -17.71 3.95
CA HIS A 79 -0.18 -18.89 4.08
C HIS A 79 0.24 -20.03 3.15
N HIS A 80 0.56 -19.74 1.89
CA HIS A 80 1.07 -20.74 0.94
C HIS A 80 2.47 -21.24 1.30
N ARG A 81 3.28 -20.46 2.02
CA ARG A 81 4.59 -20.89 2.51
C ARG A 81 4.50 -21.75 3.77
N MET A 82 3.36 -21.73 4.46
CA MET A 82 3.10 -22.51 5.69
C MET A 82 2.37 -23.82 5.45
N MET A 83 1.68 -23.97 4.31
CA MET A 83 1.16 -25.25 3.84
C MET A 83 2.17 -25.87 2.87
N PRO A 84 2.97 -26.86 3.30
CA PRO A 84 3.83 -27.62 2.38
C PRO A 84 3.01 -28.45 1.38
#